data_AF-A0AAE5JB57-F1
#
_entry.id   AF-A0AAE5JB57-F1
#
_cell.length_a   1.000
_cell.length_b   1.000
_cell.length_c   1.000
_cell.angle_alpha   90.00
_cell.angle_beta   90.00
_cell.angle_gamma   90.00
#
_symmetry.space_group_name_H-M   'P 1'
#
loop_
_entity.id
_entity.type
_entity.pdbx_description
1 polymer ?
#
loop_
_entity_poly.entity_id
_entity_poly.type
_entity_poly.pdbx_seq_one_letter_code
_entity_poly.pdbx_strand_id
1 'polypeptide(L)'
;MNRGRLIQEEYNFFEIMCNELGVRGQYAHDNDGLEYMVIVAPKGAIRAVPCRVEWLDFLTDGLDRNEAIYEIRRDLLTKFMSGGCGVDTSPTELTYKDRKFFNEFRQGVLKLMGRI
;
A
#
# COMPACT_ATOMS: atom_id res chain seq x y z
N MET A 1 3.45 -20.29 1.78
CA MET A 1 1.98 -20.08 1.65
C MET A 1 1.54 -20.31 0.20
N ASN A 2 0.25 -20.46 -0.13
CA ASN A 2 -0.17 -20.48 -1.54
C ASN A 2 -0.43 -19.04 -2.04
N ARG A 3 -0.26 -18.81 -3.35
CA ARG A 3 -0.32 -17.47 -3.97
C ARG A 3 -1.56 -16.66 -3.63
N GLY A 4 -2.74 -17.28 -3.70
CA GLY A 4 -4.00 -16.60 -3.37
C GLY A 4 -4.10 -16.12 -1.91
N ARG A 5 -3.42 -16.79 -0.96
CA ARG A 5 -3.37 -16.32 0.43
C ARG A 5 -2.45 -15.11 0.61
N LEU A 6 -1.37 -15.00 -0.16
CA LEU A 6 -0.44 -13.86 -0.05
C LEU A 6 -1.13 -12.54 -0.43
N ILE A 7 -1.82 -12.52 -1.57
CA ILE A 7 -2.60 -11.34 -2.01
C ILE A 7 -3.67 -10.99 -0.99
N GLN A 8 -4.42 -11.99 -0.52
CA GLN A 8 -5.50 -11.74 0.44
C GLN A 8 -4.98 -11.13 1.75
N GLU A 9 -3.80 -11.57 2.25
CA GLU A 9 -3.18 -10.96 3.43
C GLU A 9 -2.76 -9.51 3.17
N GLU A 10 -2.17 -9.21 2.00
CA GLU A 10 -1.83 -7.84 1.61
C GLU A 10 -3.08 -6.95 1.55
N TYR A 11 -4.18 -7.45 0.96
CA TYR A 11 -5.47 -6.73 0.86
C TYR A 11 -6.12 -6.50 2.21
N ASN A 12 -6.23 -7.54 3.04
CA ASN A 12 -6.80 -7.41 4.38
C ASN A 12 -6.04 -6.36 5.20
N PHE A 13 -4.71 -6.37 5.08
CA PHE A 13 -3.89 -5.40 5.80
C PHE A 13 -4.00 -3.99 5.24
N PHE A 14 -4.16 -3.82 3.92
CA PHE A 14 -4.46 -2.53 3.31
C PHE A 14 -5.75 -1.92 3.86
N GLU A 15 -6.83 -2.70 4.00
CA GLU A 15 -8.09 -2.22 4.57
C GLU A 15 -7.91 -1.80 6.04
N ILE A 16 -7.21 -2.59 6.83
CA ILE A 16 -6.88 -2.27 8.23
C ILE A 16 -6.10 -0.95 8.30
N MET A 17 -5.05 -0.81 7.50
CA MET A 17 -4.25 0.41 7.43
C MET A 17 -5.12 1.62 7.06
N CYS A 18 -5.99 1.49 6.05
CA CYS A 18 -6.89 2.58 5.64
C CYS A 18 -7.84 3.00 6.75
N ASN A 19 -8.45 2.02 7.42
CA ASN A 19 -9.36 2.25 8.53
C ASN A 19 -8.66 2.92 9.73
N GLU A 20 -7.47 2.45 10.11
CA GLU A 20 -6.69 3.04 11.21
C GLU A 20 -6.25 4.48 10.91
N LEU A 21 -5.99 4.80 9.64
CA LEU A 21 -5.58 6.13 9.21
C LEU A 21 -6.75 7.06 8.84
N GLY A 22 -7.99 6.56 8.89
CA GLY A 22 -9.18 7.31 8.51
C GLY A 22 -9.18 7.75 7.04
N VAL A 23 -8.58 6.96 6.16
CA VAL A 23 -8.51 7.23 4.71
C VAL A 23 -9.33 6.21 3.93
N ARG A 24 -9.85 6.62 2.77
CA ARG A 24 -10.58 5.72 1.87
C ARG A 24 -9.61 5.04 0.91
N GLY A 25 -9.33 3.77 1.16
CA GLY A 25 -8.68 2.86 0.22
C GLY A 25 -9.63 2.41 -0.89
N GLN A 26 -9.08 2.12 -2.06
CA GLN A 26 -9.79 1.58 -3.21
C GLN A 26 -8.92 0.52 -3.88
N TYR A 27 -9.57 -0.42 -4.58
CA TYR A 27 -8.90 -1.36 -5.46
C TYR A 27 -9.17 -0.97 -6.90
N ALA A 28 -8.15 -1.04 -7.74
CA ALA A 28 -8.24 -0.77 -9.18
C ALA A 28 -7.44 -1.82 -9.94
N HIS A 29 -7.68 -1.93 -11.25
CA HIS A 29 -6.85 -2.72 -12.14
C HIS A 29 -6.59 -1.96 -13.44
N ASP A 30 -5.47 -2.26 -14.10
CA ASP A 30 -5.19 -1.75 -15.44
C ASP A 30 -5.82 -2.64 -16.53
N ASN A 31 -5.52 -2.32 -17.79
CA ASN A 31 -6.01 -3.08 -18.96
C ASN A 31 -5.37 -4.46 -19.11
N ASP A 32 -4.20 -4.67 -18.49
CA ASP A 32 -3.47 -5.93 -18.48
C ASP A 32 -3.89 -6.82 -17.30
N GLY A 33 -4.78 -6.32 -16.44
CA GLY A 33 -5.31 -7.02 -15.27
C GLY A 33 -4.41 -6.93 -14.04
N LEU A 34 -3.40 -6.06 -14.03
CA LEU A 34 -2.59 -5.81 -12.84
C LEU A 34 -3.44 -5.05 -11.82
N GLU A 35 -3.52 -5.58 -10.60
CA GLU A 35 -4.30 -5.00 -9.52
C GLU A 35 -3.49 -3.97 -8.72
N TYR A 36 -4.18 -2.98 -8.16
CA TYR A 36 -3.62 -1.86 -7.42
C TYR A 36 -4.42 -1.55 -6.16
N MET A 37 -3.70 -1.24 -5.09
CA MET A 37 -4.23 -0.62 -3.88
C MET A 37 -4.06 0.89 -3.97
N VAL A 38 -5.15 1.65 -3.88
CA VAL A 38 -5.20 3.06 -4.27
C VAL A 38 -5.70 3.94 -3.12
N ILE A 39 -5.00 5.04 -2.90
CA ILE A 39 -5.40 6.15 -2.02
C ILE A 39 -5.61 7.39 -2.87
N VAL A 40 -6.79 8.01 -2.73
CA VAL A 40 -7.15 9.24 -3.44
C VAL A 40 -7.22 10.41 -2.46
N ALA A 41 -6.44 11.46 -2.73
CA ALA A 41 -6.41 12.68 -1.96
C ALA A 41 -7.64 13.58 -2.25
N PRO A 42 -7.95 14.56 -1.38
CA PRO A 42 -9.17 15.35 -1.50
C PRO A 42 -9.38 16.13 -2.80
N LYS A 43 -8.31 16.44 -3.56
CA LYS A 43 -8.41 17.09 -4.88
C LYS A 43 -8.12 16.17 -6.05
N GLY A 44 -8.14 14.85 -5.81
CA GLY A 44 -8.09 13.84 -6.87
C GLY A 44 -6.69 13.33 -7.19
N ALA A 45 -5.66 13.77 -6.47
CA ALA A 45 -4.33 13.17 -6.62
C ALA A 45 -4.33 11.72 -6.12
N ILE A 46 -3.61 10.85 -6.83
CA ILE A 46 -3.67 9.41 -6.65
C ILE A 46 -2.30 8.89 -6.19
N ARG A 47 -2.33 7.96 -5.24
CA ARG A 47 -1.23 7.05 -4.95
C ARG A 47 -1.72 5.63 -5.11
N ALA A 48 -1.18 4.92 -6.09
CA ALA A 48 -1.46 3.51 -6.31
C ALA A 48 -0.25 2.67 -5.92
N VAL A 49 -0.47 1.45 -5.46
CA VAL A 49 0.60 0.48 -5.18
C VAL A 49 0.23 -0.81 -5.90
N PRO A 50 1.06 -1.30 -6.84
CA PRO A 50 0.75 -2.51 -7.57
C PRO A 50 0.85 -3.74 -6.67
N CYS A 51 -0.04 -4.68 -6.88
CA CYS A 51 -0.14 -5.94 -6.15
C CYS A 51 0.50 -7.02 -7.03
N ARG A 52 1.70 -7.48 -6.66
CA ARG A 52 2.48 -8.42 -7.48
C ARG A 52 2.76 -9.69 -6.71
N VAL A 53 2.12 -10.78 -7.13
CA VAL A 53 2.28 -12.10 -6.50
C VAL A 53 3.73 -12.54 -6.53
N GLU A 54 4.45 -12.29 -7.62
CA GLU A 54 5.84 -12.68 -7.79
C GLU A 54 6.74 -11.99 -6.75
N TRP A 55 6.42 -10.74 -6.39
CA TRP A 55 7.12 -10.01 -5.35
C TRP A 55 6.82 -10.61 -3.97
N LEU A 56 5.55 -10.92 -3.68
CA LEU A 56 5.17 -11.54 -2.41
C LEU A 56 5.72 -12.96 -2.26
N ASP A 57 5.74 -13.74 -3.33
CA ASP A 57 6.35 -15.07 -3.38
C ASP A 57 7.85 -14.95 -3.05
N PHE A 58 8.57 -14.02 -3.69
CA PHE A 58 9.99 -13.78 -3.41
C PHE A 58 10.24 -13.31 -1.97
N LEU A 59 9.42 -12.37 -1.48
CA LEU A 59 9.54 -11.81 -0.13
C LEU A 59 9.32 -12.87 0.96
N THR A 60 8.49 -13.87 0.69
CA THR A 60 8.04 -14.85 1.69
C THR A 60 8.65 -16.25 1.50
N ASP A 61 9.59 -16.40 0.57
CA ASP A 61 10.23 -17.68 0.28
C ASP A 61 11.02 -18.19 1.48
N GLY A 62 10.81 -19.46 1.84
CA GLY A 62 11.44 -20.10 3.00
C GLY A 62 10.96 -19.61 4.38
N LEU A 63 10.08 -18.60 4.46
CA LEU A 63 9.58 -18.07 5.73
C LEU A 63 8.44 -18.92 6.30
N ASP A 64 8.35 -18.95 7.63
CA ASP A 64 7.15 -19.47 8.27
C ASP A 64 5.94 -18.54 8.07
N ARG A 65 4.75 -18.98 8.50
CA ARG A 65 3.52 -18.21 8.29
C ARG A 65 3.57 -16.84 8.98
N ASN A 66 4.07 -16.77 10.21
CA ASN A 66 4.06 -15.54 10.99
C ASN A 66 5.09 -14.55 10.44
N GLU A 67 6.27 -15.05 10.07
CA GLU A 67 7.32 -14.29 9.41
C GLU A 67 6.84 -13.74 8.06
N ALA A 68 6.20 -14.58 7.24
CA ALA A 68 5.65 -14.15 5.96
C ALA A 68 4.59 -13.04 6.12
N ILE A 69 3.67 -13.18 7.08
CA ILE A 69 2.66 -12.15 7.36
C ILE A 69 3.33 -10.85 7.81
N TYR A 70 4.33 -10.92 8.69
CA TYR A 70 5.08 -9.75 9.14
C TYR A 70 5.74 -9.03 7.96
N GLU A 71 6.41 -9.77 7.08
CA GLU A 71 7.11 -9.23 5.91
C GLU A 71 6.15 -8.57 4.91
N ILE A 72 5.02 -9.21 4.59
CA ILE A 72 3.99 -8.64 3.71
C ILE A 72 3.48 -7.29 4.24
N ARG A 73 3.19 -7.23 5.55
CA ARG A 73 2.69 -6.01 6.19
C ARG A 73 3.74 -4.91 6.16
N ARG A 74 4.99 -5.25 6.49
CA ARG A 74 6.12 -4.30 6.48
C ARG A 74 6.38 -3.77 5.08
N ASP A 75 6.34 -4.62 4.06
CA ASP A 75 6.51 -4.26 2.66
C ASP A 75 5.39 -3.30 2.19
N LEU A 76 4.13 -3.59 2.52
CA LEU A 76 3.01 -2.70 2.18
C LEU A 76 3.18 -1.29 2.78
N LEU A 77 3.49 -1.19 4.07
CA LEU A 77 3.72 0.11 4.72
C LEU A 77 4.89 0.84 4.06
N THR A 78 5.97 0.12 3.73
CA THR A 78 7.16 0.67 3.09
C THR A 78 6.85 1.24 1.70
N LYS A 79 6.04 0.54 0.90
CA LYS A 79 5.55 1.02 -0.41
C LYS A 79 4.78 2.34 -0.25
N PHE A 80 3.87 2.42 0.72
CA PHE A 80 3.10 3.65 0.97
C PHE A 80 3.91 4.78 1.61
N MET A 81 4.98 4.48 2.36
CA MET A 81 5.90 5.46 2.95
C MET A 81 6.83 6.12 1.94
N SER A 82 7.56 5.28 1.19
CA SER A 82 8.68 5.69 0.33
C SER A 82 8.22 6.46 -0.90
N GLY A 83 6.95 6.35 -1.29
CA GLY A 83 6.47 6.87 -2.58
C GLY A 83 7.17 6.20 -3.78
N GLY A 84 7.88 5.09 -3.54
CA GLY A 84 8.81 4.47 -4.50
C GLY A 84 8.14 3.56 -5.52
N CYS A 85 6.85 3.26 -5.40
CA CYS A 85 6.12 2.47 -6.38
C CYS A 85 4.68 3.00 -6.48
N GLY A 86 4.42 3.78 -7.54
CA GLY A 86 3.07 4.20 -7.97
C GLY A 86 2.60 5.58 -7.47
N VAL A 87 3.49 6.59 -7.47
CA VAL A 87 3.03 7.98 -7.49
C VAL A 87 2.56 8.28 -8.92
N ASP A 88 1.27 8.04 -9.18
CA ASP A 88 0.69 8.26 -10.51
C ASP A 88 0.42 9.75 -10.77
N THR A 89 0.16 10.55 -9.73
CA THR A 89 0.05 12.02 -9.86
C THR A 89 1.40 12.68 -9.65
N SER A 90 1.89 13.42 -10.65
CA SER A 90 3.20 14.07 -10.58
C SER A 90 3.30 14.99 -9.37
N PRO A 91 4.46 15.08 -8.68
CA PRO A 91 4.70 16.08 -7.66
C PRO A 91 4.46 17.52 -8.12
N THR A 92 4.48 17.82 -9.42
CA THR A 92 4.15 19.14 -9.96
C THR A 92 2.65 19.40 -10.03
N GLU A 93 1.83 18.36 -10.06
CA GLU A 93 0.37 18.42 -10.18
C GLU A 93 -0.33 18.43 -8.81
N LEU A 94 0.41 18.13 -7.73
CA LEU A 94 -0.13 18.12 -6.38
C LEU A 94 -0.50 19.53 -5.90
N THR A 95 -1.78 19.73 -5.62
CA THR A 95 -2.26 20.91 -4.90
C THR A 95 -1.71 20.93 -3.47
N TYR A 96 -1.70 22.10 -2.82
CA TYR A 96 -1.31 22.18 -1.40
C TYR A 96 -2.12 21.24 -0.51
N LYS A 97 -3.44 21.08 -0.79
CA LYS A 97 -4.32 20.18 -0.03
C LYS A 97 -3.92 18.72 -0.19
N ASP A 98 -3.54 18.28 -1.39
CA ASP A 98 -3.10 16.91 -1.61
C ASP A 98 -1.72 16.65 -0.99
N ARG A 99 -0.80 17.62 -1.08
CA ARG A 99 0.52 17.51 -0.42
C ARG A 99 0.37 17.36 1.08
N LYS A 100 -0.47 18.20 1.69
CA LYS A 100 -0.75 18.14 3.12
C LYS A 100 -1.34 16.77 3.50
N PHE A 101 -2.35 16.32 2.77
CA PHE A 101 -2.98 15.00 2.96
C PHE A 101 -1.94 13.87 2.88
N PHE A 102 -1.12 13.79 1.83
CA PHE A 102 -0.14 12.72 1.68
C PHE A 102 0.99 12.79 2.70
N ASN A 103 1.35 13.99 3.17
CA ASN A 103 2.31 14.14 4.26
C ASN A 103 1.73 13.63 5.58
N GLU A 104 0.49 13.98 5.93
CA GLU A 104 -0.20 13.46 7.11
C GLU A 104 -0.40 11.95 7.05
N PHE A 105 -0.82 11.44 5.89
CA PHE A 105 -0.91 10.00 5.61
C PHE A 105 0.44 9.30 5.85
N ARG A 106 1.55 9.83 5.30
CA ARG A 106 2.89 9.28 5.54
C ARG A 106 3.26 9.24 7.02
N GLN A 107 2.94 10.30 7.78
CA GLN A 107 3.18 10.29 9.23
C GLN A 107 2.34 9.23 9.95
N GLY A 108 1.11 9.00 9.47
CA GLY A 108 0.25 7.92 9.93
C GLY A 108 0.87 6.54 9.69
N VAL A 109 1.30 6.27 8.45
CA VAL A 109 1.94 5.00 8.08
C VAL A 109 3.21 4.75 8.90
N LEU A 110 4.04 5.78 9.14
CA LEU A 110 5.23 5.66 9.98
C LEU A 110 4.91 5.22 11.42
N LYS A 111 3.81 5.73 11.99
CA LYS A 111 3.35 5.31 13.32
C LYS A 111 2.88 3.87 13.34
N LEU A 112 2.23 3.40 12.26
CA LEU A 112 1.82 2.01 12.13
C LEU A 112 3.03 1.07 12.02
N MET A 113 4.07 1.47 11.29
CA MET A 113 5.32 0.71 11.20
C MET A 113 5.98 0.50 12.56
N GLY A 114 5.89 1.46 13.48
CA GLY A 114 6.42 1.32 14.83
C GLY A 114 5.60 0.43 15.77
N ARG A 115 4.46 -0.11 15.31
CA ARG A 115 3.54 -0.95 16.10
C ARG A 115 3.50 -2.42 15.65
N ILE A 116 4.09 -2.73 14.49
CA ILE A 116 4.19 -4.10 13.97
C ILE A 116 5.54 -4.73 14.32
#